data_AF-A0A8C7DNZ4-F1
#
_entry.id   AF-A0A8C7DNZ4-F1
#
_cell.length_a   1.000
_cell.length_b   1.000
_cell.length_c   1.000
_cell.angle_alpha   90.00
_cell.angle_beta   90.00
_cell.angle_gamma   90.00
#
_symmetry.space_group_name_H-M   'P 1'
#
loop_
_entity.id
_entity.type
_entity.pdbx_description
1 polymer ?
#
loop_
_entity_poly.entity_id
_entity_poly.type
_entity_poly.pdbx_seq_one_letter_code
_entity_poly.pdbx_strand_id
1 'polypeptide(L)'
;MIYVLRSPLKLQDTLTSASVFLNTLTPKFYVALTGTSSLISGLILIFEWWYFRKYGTSFIEQVSVSHLRPLLGGVESSTTTGLFSSVNGEAEPRPSVSECKVWRNPLNLFRGAEYSRYTWVTGKEPLTYYDMNLSAQDHQTFFTGDTQQLKTEDTVMQKAWRERNPQARIRAAYQAIEMNHEVEVEVESKTSVFPVVFRCAAAYVLLAEEEATTITEAERLFKQALRSGKREQRVQDQITTGKDINLLVYIKRRLAMCARKLGRIKEAVKMMRDLMKEFPLLGMLNIHENLLEALLELQAYADVQAVLAKYDGKLYGMFSPEAASRRGLSTAEMNAVEAIHRAVEFNPHVPKYLLEMKSLILPPEHILKRGDSEAVAYAFFHLQHWKRAEGALNLLHCTWEGTFRIIPYPLEKGHLFYPYPGCTETADRELLPSFHEVSVYPKKELPFFILFTAGLCSFTAMLAMLTHQFPELMGVFAKAFFSTLFAPLGFFADKMESFMPSSFWHQLTRI
;
A
#
# COMPACT_ATOMS: atom_id res chain seq x y z
N MET A 1 9.16 1.37 44.41
CA MET A 1 8.78 2.29 43.30
C MET A 1 7.29 2.19 42.89
N ILE A 2 6.39 1.54 43.65
CA ILE A 2 4.96 1.38 43.28
C ILE A 2 4.00 2.06 44.31
N TYR A 3 4.51 2.77 45.31
CA TYR A 3 3.65 3.36 46.36
C TYR A 3 3.26 4.83 46.12
N VAL A 4 3.79 5.50 45.08
CA VAL A 4 3.56 6.94 44.82
C VAL A 4 2.30 7.20 43.97
N LEU A 5 1.72 6.19 43.33
CA LEU A 5 0.57 6.34 42.42
C LEU A 5 -0.80 6.16 43.08
N ARG A 6 -0.89 6.11 44.41
CA ARG A 6 -2.15 5.90 45.14
C ARG A 6 -2.71 7.15 45.84
N SER A 7 -2.33 8.35 45.38
CA SER A 7 -2.96 9.59 45.84
C SER A 7 -4.10 9.95 44.89
N PRO A 8 -5.31 10.32 45.37
CA PRO A 8 -6.39 10.76 44.50
C PRO A 8 -5.90 12.00 43.74
N LEU A 9 -5.95 11.96 42.41
CA LEU A 9 -5.61 13.09 41.55
C LEU A 9 -6.55 14.25 41.89
N LYS A 10 -6.06 15.16 42.74
CA LYS A 10 -6.69 16.44 43.07
C LYS A 10 -6.59 17.38 41.87
N LEU A 11 -7.22 17.00 40.76
CA LEU A 11 -7.22 17.74 39.50
C LEU A 11 -7.72 19.18 39.70
N GLN A 12 -8.68 19.39 40.60
CA GLN A 12 -9.21 20.69 40.94
C GLN A 12 -8.17 21.57 41.67
N ASP A 13 -7.47 21.03 42.68
CA ASP A 13 -6.37 21.74 43.36
C ASP A 13 -5.17 22.00 42.44
N THR A 14 -4.96 21.11 41.46
CA THR A 14 -3.89 21.25 40.45
C THR A 14 -4.25 22.35 39.44
N LEU A 15 -5.53 22.47 39.04
CA LEU A 15 -6.02 23.53 38.16
C LEU A 15 -6.03 24.90 38.83
N THR A 16 -6.45 24.99 40.10
CA THR A 16 -6.37 26.24 40.87
C THR A 16 -4.92 26.61 41.14
N SER A 17 -4.04 25.66 41.43
CA SER A 17 -2.59 25.92 41.54
C SER A 17 -1.98 26.38 40.21
N ALA A 18 -2.42 25.81 39.07
CA ALA A 18 -2.00 26.25 37.74
C ALA A 18 -2.53 27.65 37.36
N SER A 19 -3.75 27.99 37.79
CA SER A 19 -4.34 29.33 37.63
C SER A 19 -3.63 30.38 38.49
N VAL A 20 -3.34 30.06 39.76
CA VAL A 20 -2.53 30.92 40.64
C VAL A 20 -1.09 31.03 40.10
N PHE A 21 -0.53 29.94 39.57
CA PHE A 21 0.79 29.92 38.91
C PHE A 21 0.85 30.90 37.72
N LEU A 22 -0.16 30.92 36.84
CA LEU A 22 -0.24 31.87 35.72
C LEU A 22 -0.38 33.33 36.20
N ASN A 23 -1.10 33.56 37.29
CA ASN A 23 -1.32 34.89 37.86
C ASN A 23 -0.13 35.42 38.70
N THR A 24 0.84 34.57 39.06
CA THR A 24 2.03 34.94 39.87
C THR A 24 3.31 35.04 39.02
N LEU A 25 3.19 34.93 37.70
CA LEU A 25 4.34 35.06 36.79
C LEU A 25 4.91 36.48 36.85
N THR A 26 6.08 36.62 37.46
CA THR A 26 6.77 37.90 37.57
C THR A 26 7.18 38.43 36.19
N PRO A 27 7.34 39.76 35.99
CA PRO A 27 7.83 40.33 34.73
C PRO A 27 9.14 39.70 34.24
N LYS A 28 10.00 39.24 35.16
CA LYS A 28 11.24 38.51 34.86
C LYS A 28 10.99 37.16 34.17
N PHE A 29 9.91 36.46 34.52
CA PHE A 29 9.50 35.22 33.84
C PHE A 29 9.06 35.50 32.39
N TYR A 30 8.26 36.55 32.16
CA TYR A 30 7.86 36.92 30.79
C TYR A 30 9.05 37.33 29.93
N VAL A 31 10.04 38.02 30.50
CA VAL A 31 11.31 38.34 29.79
C VAL A 31 12.09 37.06 29.46
N ALA A 32 12.21 36.11 30.40
CA ALA A 32 12.88 34.84 30.16
C ALA A 32 12.14 33.96 29.12
N LEU A 33 10.81 33.94 29.17
CA LEU A 33 9.96 33.22 28.21
C LEU A 33 10.07 33.82 26.81
N THR A 34 10.08 35.15 26.70
CA THR A 34 10.22 35.84 25.41
C THR A 34 11.62 35.64 24.82
N GLY A 35 12.66 35.69 25.66
CA GLY A 35 14.03 35.43 25.25
C GLY A 35 14.25 33.99 24.77
N THR A 36 13.73 33.01 25.50
CA THR A 36 13.79 31.59 25.10
C THR A 36 12.97 31.30 23.84
N SER A 37 11.76 31.86 23.73
CA SER A 37 10.92 31.74 22.54
C SER A 37 11.57 32.34 21.29
N SER A 38 12.20 33.51 21.43
CA SER A 38 12.93 34.18 20.34
C SER A 38 14.16 33.36 19.88
N LEU A 39 14.93 32.81 20.83
CA LEU A 39 16.07 31.95 20.52
C LEU A 39 15.64 30.66 19.79
N ILE A 40 14.59 30.00 20.28
CA ILE A 40 14.03 28.79 19.67
C ILE A 40 13.52 29.12 18.26
N SER A 41 12.80 30.23 18.10
CA SER A 41 12.28 30.67 16.79
C SER A 41 13.40 30.96 15.80
N GLY A 42 14.49 31.59 16.24
CA GLY A 42 15.68 31.85 15.43
C GLY A 42 16.39 30.56 14.99
N LEU A 43 16.52 29.57 15.88
CA LEU A 43 17.08 28.26 15.55
C LEU A 43 16.23 27.51 14.53
N ILE A 44 14.90 27.50 14.72
CA ILE A 44 13.96 26.90 13.75
C ILE A 44 14.15 27.53 12.38
N LEU A 45 14.26 28.87 12.31
CA LEU A 45 14.42 29.58 11.04
C LEU A 45 15.75 29.25 10.33
N ILE A 46 16.85 29.12 11.07
CA ILE A 46 18.15 28.72 10.51
C ILE A 46 18.08 27.30 9.94
N PHE A 47 17.49 26.36 10.67
CA PHE A 47 17.33 24.98 10.21
C PHE A 47 16.33 24.86 9.05
N GLU A 48 15.24 25.62 9.08
CA GLU A 48 14.27 25.72 8.00
C GLU A 48 14.94 26.24 6.73
N TRP A 49 15.76 27.30 6.84
CA TRP A 49 16.52 27.84 5.71
C TRP A 49 17.52 26.83 5.15
N TRP A 50 18.22 26.10 6.02
CA TRP A 50 19.14 25.04 5.60
C TRP A 50 18.42 23.87 4.92
N TYR A 51 17.26 23.47 5.44
CA TYR A 51 16.39 22.46 4.85
C TYR A 51 15.88 22.90 3.48
N PHE A 52 15.33 24.11 3.38
CA PHE A 52 14.85 24.69 2.13
C PHE A 52 15.95 24.76 1.07
N ARG A 53 17.18 25.15 1.44
CA ARG A 53 18.32 25.18 0.51
C ARG A 53 18.72 23.79 0.01
N LYS A 54 18.52 22.75 0.80
CA LYS A 54 18.90 21.37 0.47
C LYS A 54 17.82 20.64 -0.34
N TYR A 55 16.54 20.84 -0.01
CA TYR A 55 15.42 20.07 -0.57
C TYR A 55 14.50 20.89 -1.49
N GLY A 56 14.64 22.22 -1.51
CA GLY A 56 13.85 23.12 -2.36
C GLY A 56 12.39 23.32 -1.91
N THR A 57 12.01 22.79 -0.75
CA THR A 57 10.66 22.90 -0.17
C THR A 57 10.74 23.33 1.30
N SER A 58 9.72 24.04 1.79
CA SER A 58 9.60 24.38 3.21
C SER A 58 9.07 23.18 4.00
N PHE A 59 9.76 22.82 5.08
CA PHE A 59 9.32 21.75 5.97
C PHE A 59 8.07 22.19 6.76
N ILE A 60 8.06 23.43 7.24
CA ILE A 60 6.91 24.00 7.97
C ILE A 60 5.67 24.03 7.08
N GLU A 61 5.81 24.39 5.80
CA GLU A 61 4.72 24.34 4.83
C GLU A 61 4.20 22.91 4.62
N GLN A 62 5.09 21.93 4.43
CA GLN A 62 4.69 20.52 4.26
C GLN A 62 3.94 19.95 5.47
N VAL A 63 4.41 20.22 6.69
CA VAL A 63 3.78 19.76 7.93
C VAL A 63 2.49 20.50 8.24
N SER A 64 2.44 21.82 8.01
CA SER A 64 1.22 22.61 8.19
C SER A 64 0.14 22.16 7.21
N VAL A 65 0.49 21.90 5.94
CA VAL A 65 -0.45 21.35 4.95
C VAL A 65 -0.87 19.91 5.29
N SER A 66 -0.03 19.09 5.90
CA SER A 66 -0.43 17.71 6.26
C SER A 66 -1.25 17.60 7.54
N HIS A 67 -1.03 18.48 8.53
CA HIS A 67 -1.69 18.40 9.85
C HIS A 67 -2.79 19.43 10.06
N LEU A 68 -2.74 20.61 9.42
CA LEU A 68 -3.79 21.63 9.53
C LEU A 68 -4.86 21.50 8.44
N ARG A 69 -4.57 20.88 7.29
CA ARG A 69 -5.56 20.67 6.21
C ARG A 69 -6.75 19.81 6.62
N PRO A 70 -6.61 18.72 7.42
CA PRO A 70 -7.77 18.01 7.98
C PRO A 70 -8.56 18.86 8.98
N LEU A 71 -7.93 19.86 9.61
CA LEU A 71 -8.53 20.70 10.64
C LEU A 71 -9.22 21.95 10.07
N LEU A 72 -8.83 22.39 8.87
CA LEU A 72 -9.32 23.61 8.20
C LEU A 72 -10.52 23.40 7.26
N GLY A 73 -11.11 22.20 7.23
CA GLY A 73 -12.48 22.00 6.76
C GLY A 73 -12.78 22.36 5.30
N GLY A 74 -12.67 21.37 4.41
CA GLY A 74 -13.48 21.30 3.20
C GLY A 74 -14.39 20.07 3.30
N VAL A 75 -15.54 20.24 3.96
CA VAL A 75 -16.65 19.30 3.80
C VAL A 75 -17.21 19.53 2.40
N GLU A 76 -16.85 18.68 1.44
CA GLU A 76 -17.64 18.54 0.22
C GLU A 76 -18.19 17.12 0.16
N SER A 77 -19.51 17.08 0.13
CA SER A 77 -20.36 15.91 0.21
C SER A 77 -20.03 14.89 -0.88
N SER A 78 -19.90 13.65 -0.45
CA SER A 78 -19.97 12.46 -1.29
C SER A 78 -21.30 12.43 -2.07
N THR A 79 -21.24 12.68 -3.37
CA THR A 79 -22.24 12.20 -4.33
C THR A 79 -21.54 11.48 -5.48
N THR A 80 -21.80 10.19 -5.53
CA THR A 80 -21.47 9.24 -6.60
C THR A 80 -22.17 9.60 -7.91
N THR A 81 -21.41 9.73 -8.99
CA THR A 81 -21.81 9.35 -10.37
C THR A 81 -20.56 9.23 -11.24
N GLY A 82 -20.14 7.99 -11.50
CA GLY A 82 -19.15 7.69 -12.53
C GLY A 82 -19.79 7.76 -13.91
N LEU A 83 -19.20 8.54 -14.83
CA LEU A 83 -19.45 8.42 -16.26
C LEU A 83 -18.13 8.60 -17.02
N PHE A 84 -17.91 7.72 -18.00
CA PHE A 84 -16.76 7.63 -18.89
C PHE A 84 -16.47 8.93 -19.66
N SER A 85 -15.19 9.21 -19.94
CA SER A 85 -14.79 10.01 -21.11
C SER A 85 -13.39 9.63 -21.62
N SER A 86 -13.31 9.57 -22.95
CA SER A 86 -12.18 9.36 -23.83
C SER A 86 -11.36 10.64 -24.09
N VAL A 87 -10.05 10.44 -24.29
CA VAL A 87 -9.08 11.14 -25.16
C VAL A 87 -9.27 12.65 -25.50
N ASN A 88 -8.18 13.38 -25.18
CA ASN A 88 -7.68 14.68 -25.66
C ASN A 88 -8.25 15.99 -25.10
N GLY A 89 -7.33 16.82 -24.59
CA GLY A 89 -7.52 18.24 -24.30
C GLY A 89 -6.59 18.72 -23.19
N GLU A 90 -5.57 19.50 -23.55
CA GLU A 90 -4.62 20.15 -22.64
C GLU A 90 -5.35 21.02 -21.60
N ALA A 91 -5.16 20.70 -20.32
CA ALA A 91 -5.42 21.61 -19.21
C ALA A 91 -4.52 21.22 -18.03
N GLU A 92 -3.71 22.16 -17.55
CA GLU A 92 -2.81 21.97 -16.41
C GLU A 92 -3.57 21.47 -15.16
N PRO A 93 -3.05 20.48 -14.41
CA PRO A 93 -3.74 19.95 -13.26
C PRO A 93 -3.46 20.77 -11.99
N ARG A 94 -4.51 21.37 -11.43
CA ARG A 94 -4.56 21.78 -10.01
C ARG A 94 -4.44 20.52 -9.12
N PRO A 95 -3.77 20.57 -7.96
CA PRO A 95 -3.55 19.39 -7.12
C PRO A 95 -4.81 19.06 -6.29
N SER A 96 -5.77 18.39 -6.91
CA SER A 96 -6.77 17.59 -6.18
C SER A 96 -6.05 16.39 -5.54
N VAL A 97 -6.41 16.06 -4.30
CA VAL A 97 -5.89 14.89 -3.59
C VAL A 97 -6.22 13.67 -4.44
N SER A 98 -5.20 13.09 -5.07
CA SER A 98 -5.38 11.98 -6.02
C SER A 98 -5.86 10.75 -5.26
N GLU A 99 -7.09 10.31 -5.49
CA GLU A 99 -7.61 9.07 -4.93
C GLU A 99 -6.79 7.88 -5.44
N CYS A 100 -6.31 7.04 -4.51
CA CYS A 100 -5.46 5.90 -4.82
C CYS A 100 -6.28 4.81 -5.54
N LYS A 101 -6.15 4.72 -6.87
CA LYS A 101 -6.89 3.70 -7.65
C LYS A 101 -6.41 2.29 -7.31
N VAL A 102 -7.34 1.47 -6.84
CA VAL A 102 -7.16 0.04 -6.57
C VAL A 102 -7.48 -0.79 -7.83
N TRP A 103 -6.80 -1.93 -7.99
CA TRP A 103 -6.92 -2.83 -9.15
C TRP A 103 -7.17 -4.26 -8.69
N ARG A 104 -7.93 -5.03 -9.46
CA ARG A 104 -8.11 -6.46 -9.18
C ARG A 104 -6.79 -7.21 -9.29
N ASN A 105 -6.49 -8.06 -8.32
CA ASN A 105 -5.39 -9.00 -8.35
C ASN A 105 -5.68 -10.12 -9.38
N PRO A 106 -4.92 -10.23 -10.49
CA PRO A 106 -5.17 -11.24 -11.52
C PRO A 106 -4.90 -12.67 -11.03
N LEU A 107 -4.09 -12.80 -10.00
CA LEU A 107 -3.68 -14.07 -9.40
C LEU A 107 -4.49 -14.41 -8.12
N ASN A 108 -5.57 -13.68 -7.83
CA ASN A 108 -6.39 -13.85 -6.62
C ASN A 108 -6.77 -15.31 -6.35
N LEU A 109 -6.75 -15.70 -5.08
CA LEU A 109 -6.98 -17.09 -4.66
C LEU A 109 -8.47 -17.48 -4.79
N PHE A 110 -8.79 -18.75 -4.59
CA PHE A 110 -10.17 -19.24 -4.52
C PHE A 110 -10.73 -19.04 -3.10
N ARG A 111 -11.88 -18.37 -2.94
CA ARG A 111 -12.39 -17.98 -1.61
C ARG A 111 -12.60 -19.19 -0.70
N GLY A 112 -13.44 -20.14 -1.09
CA GLY A 112 -13.69 -21.34 -0.30
C GLY A 112 -12.42 -22.19 -0.13
N ALA A 113 -11.77 -22.51 -1.26
CA ALA A 113 -10.71 -23.52 -1.27
C ALA A 113 -9.39 -23.06 -0.64
N GLU A 114 -9.15 -21.75 -0.57
CA GLU A 114 -7.88 -21.18 -0.10
C GLU A 114 -8.07 -20.17 1.04
N TYR A 115 -8.86 -19.11 0.86
CA TYR A 115 -9.05 -18.08 1.90
C TYR A 115 -9.82 -18.62 3.11
N SER A 116 -10.99 -19.24 2.91
CA SER A 116 -11.80 -19.80 3.99
C SER A 116 -11.09 -20.95 4.69
N ARG A 117 -10.30 -21.73 3.95
CA ARG A 117 -9.43 -22.76 4.56
C ARG A 117 -8.39 -22.14 5.50
N TYR A 118 -7.80 -21.00 5.14
CA TYR A 118 -6.89 -20.27 6.02
C TYR A 118 -7.61 -19.76 7.28
N THR A 119 -8.81 -19.17 7.13
CA THR A 119 -9.62 -18.74 8.28
C THR A 119 -9.96 -19.92 9.20
N TRP A 120 -10.38 -21.06 8.65
CA TRP A 120 -10.70 -22.25 9.45
C TRP A 120 -9.50 -22.73 10.27
N VAL A 121 -8.31 -22.78 9.67
CA VAL A 121 -7.11 -23.30 10.34
C VAL A 121 -6.53 -22.29 11.35
N THR A 122 -6.56 -20.99 11.04
CA THR A 122 -5.84 -19.98 11.82
C THR A 122 -6.73 -19.12 12.73
N GLY A 123 -8.04 -19.10 12.47
CA GLY A 123 -8.98 -18.16 13.09
C GLY A 123 -8.81 -16.71 12.65
N LYS A 124 -7.97 -16.44 11.64
CA LYS A 124 -7.68 -15.09 11.14
C LYS A 124 -8.30 -14.88 9.77
N GLU A 125 -9.01 -13.78 9.58
CA GLU A 125 -9.60 -13.43 8.29
C GLU A 125 -8.55 -12.80 7.36
N PRO A 126 -8.22 -13.43 6.22
CA PRO A 126 -7.16 -12.94 5.33
C PRO A 126 -7.61 -11.77 4.45
N LEU A 127 -8.92 -11.61 4.23
CA LEU A 127 -9.50 -10.54 3.42
C LEU A 127 -10.20 -9.53 4.30
N THR A 128 -10.02 -8.24 4.00
CA THR A 128 -10.70 -7.18 4.74
C THR A 128 -12.14 -7.00 4.25
N TYR A 129 -12.95 -6.33 5.08
CA TYR A 129 -14.29 -5.93 4.67
C TYR A 129 -14.27 -5.04 3.43
N TYR A 130 -13.30 -4.14 3.32
CA TYR A 130 -13.13 -3.25 2.17
C TYR A 130 -12.82 -4.04 0.89
N ASP A 131 -11.86 -4.97 0.94
CA ASP A 131 -11.48 -5.81 -0.21
C ASP A 131 -12.66 -6.68 -0.69
N MET A 132 -13.39 -7.30 0.24
CA MET A 132 -14.59 -8.08 -0.09
C MET A 132 -15.70 -7.24 -0.75
N ASN A 133 -15.86 -5.97 -0.35
CA ASN A 133 -16.83 -5.07 -0.97
C ASN A 133 -16.42 -4.68 -2.38
N LEU A 134 -15.14 -4.44 -2.63
CA LEU A 134 -14.64 -4.19 -3.99
C LEU A 134 -14.97 -5.38 -4.89
N SER A 135 -14.78 -6.61 -4.41
CA SER A 135 -15.11 -7.79 -5.20
C SER A 135 -16.60 -7.93 -5.48
N ALA A 136 -17.46 -7.54 -4.54
CA ALA A 136 -18.90 -7.50 -4.74
C ALA A 136 -19.31 -6.44 -5.78
N GLN A 137 -18.60 -5.31 -5.85
CA GLN A 137 -18.80 -4.29 -6.89
C GLN A 137 -18.36 -4.81 -8.26
N ASP A 138 -17.16 -5.40 -8.34
CA ASP A 138 -16.62 -6.04 -9.54
C ASP A 138 -17.59 -7.08 -10.12
N HIS A 139 -18.12 -7.96 -9.26
CA HIS A 139 -19.06 -9.00 -9.68
C HIS A 139 -20.39 -8.42 -10.17
N GLN A 140 -20.84 -7.29 -9.61
CA GLN A 140 -21.98 -6.57 -10.16
C GLN A 140 -21.69 -6.03 -11.55
N THR A 141 -20.52 -5.41 -11.76
CA THR A 141 -20.13 -4.90 -13.08
C THR A 141 -19.96 -6.00 -14.12
N PHE A 142 -19.41 -7.17 -13.73
CA PHE A 142 -19.12 -8.26 -14.68
C PHE A 142 -20.31 -9.16 -14.97
N PHE A 143 -21.13 -9.45 -13.97
CA PHE A 143 -22.13 -10.52 -14.04
C PHE A 143 -23.57 -10.01 -14.00
N THR A 144 -23.78 -8.71 -13.74
CA THR A 144 -25.11 -8.12 -13.67
C THR A 144 -25.17 -6.93 -14.62
N GLY A 145 -26.33 -6.58 -15.15
CA GLY A 145 -26.44 -5.24 -15.70
C GLY A 145 -27.84 -4.77 -15.96
N ASP A 146 -27.92 -3.55 -16.47
CA ASP A 146 -29.07 -2.65 -16.33
C ASP A 146 -30.18 -2.89 -17.37
N THR A 147 -30.58 -4.14 -17.59
CA THR A 147 -31.70 -4.44 -18.49
C THR A 147 -33.01 -4.44 -17.71
N GLN A 148 -33.97 -3.61 -18.16
CA GLN A 148 -35.28 -3.35 -17.53
C GLN A 148 -36.23 -4.57 -17.45
N GLN A 149 -35.84 -5.73 -17.97
CA GLN A 149 -36.54 -7.01 -17.81
C GLN A 149 -35.56 -8.07 -17.30
N LEU A 150 -35.18 -7.96 -16.02
CA LEU A 150 -34.42 -9.02 -15.35
C LEU A 150 -35.34 -10.20 -15.07
N LYS A 151 -34.93 -11.40 -15.48
CA LYS A 151 -35.60 -12.64 -15.10
C LYS A 151 -35.43 -12.87 -13.60
N THR A 152 -36.31 -13.69 -13.02
CA THR A 152 -36.38 -13.92 -11.58
C THR A 152 -35.05 -14.46 -11.04
N GLU A 153 -34.42 -15.38 -11.75
CA GLU A 153 -33.13 -15.99 -11.41
C GLU A 153 -31.96 -14.99 -11.42
N ASP A 154 -31.90 -14.10 -12.42
CA ASP A 154 -30.89 -13.04 -12.50
C ASP A 154 -31.05 -12.04 -11.35
N THR A 155 -32.30 -11.79 -10.94
CA THR A 155 -32.62 -10.93 -9.79
C THR A 155 -32.16 -11.57 -8.48
N VAL A 156 -32.32 -12.89 -8.32
CA VAL A 156 -31.80 -13.63 -7.16
C VAL A 156 -30.28 -13.54 -7.12
N MET A 157 -29.60 -13.77 -8.25
CA MET A 157 -28.14 -13.70 -8.32
C MET A 157 -27.60 -12.28 -8.10
N GLN A 158 -28.27 -11.24 -8.60
CA GLN A 158 -27.92 -9.85 -8.30
C GLN A 158 -27.95 -9.54 -6.81
N LYS A 159 -28.95 -10.05 -6.09
CA LYS A 159 -29.04 -9.94 -4.63
C LYS A 159 -27.96 -10.78 -3.95
N ALA A 160 -27.71 -12.01 -4.43
CA ALA A 160 -26.71 -12.90 -3.89
C ALA A 160 -25.30 -12.30 -3.95
N TRP A 161 -24.91 -11.64 -5.04
CA TRP A 161 -23.60 -11.00 -5.16
C TRP A 161 -23.41 -9.78 -4.24
N ARG A 162 -24.51 -9.16 -3.78
CA ARG A 162 -24.52 -8.04 -2.82
C ARG A 162 -24.62 -8.51 -1.37
N GLU A 163 -25.06 -9.75 -1.16
CA GLU A 163 -25.27 -10.30 0.17
C GLU A 163 -23.93 -10.49 0.88
N ARG A 164 -23.85 -10.02 2.12
CA ARG A 164 -22.63 -10.01 2.93
C ARG A 164 -22.38 -11.37 3.56
N ASN A 165 -23.44 -12.06 3.95
CA ASN A 165 -23.34 -13.36 4.61
C ASN A 165 -23.05 -14.47 3.57
N PRO A 166 -21.89 -15.15 3.64
CA PRO A 166 -21.53 -16.20 2.69
C PRO A 166 -22.56 -17.34 2.60
N GLN A 167 -23.14 -17.74 3.73
CA GLN A 167 -24.15 -18.81 3.77
C GLN A 167 -25.45 -18.38 3.09
N ALA A 168 -25.83 -17.10 3.20
CA ALA A 168 -26.96 -16.55 2.46
C ALA A 168 -26.67 -16.48 0.95
N ARG A 169 -25.44 -16.13 0.55
CA ARG A 169 -25.00 -16.17 -0.86
C ARG A 169 -25.12 -17.57 -1.46
N ILE A 170 -24.63 -18.58 -0.74
CA ILE A 170 -24.67 -20.00 -1.17
C ILE A 170 -26.12 -20.47 -1.31
N ARG A 171 -26.97 -20.21 -0.31
CA ARG A 171 -28.41 -20.56 -0.38
C ARG A 171 -29.11 -19.90 -1.57
N ALA A 172 -28.83 -18.62 -1.83
CA ALA A 172 -29.41 -17.91 -2.97
C ALA A 172 -28.94 -18.49 -4.32
N ALA A 173 -27.69 -18.94 -4.43
CA ALA A 173 -27.20 -19.61 -5.62
C ALA A 173 -27.90 -20.96 -5.87
N TYR A 174 -28.12 -21.76 -4.82
CA TYR A 174 -28.92 -22.99 -4.94
C TYR A 174 -30.36 -22.70 -5.35
N GLN A 175 -31.00 -21.71 -4.72
CA GLN A 175 -32.35 -21.27 -5.08
C GLN A 175 -32.44 -20.87 -6.57
N ALA A 176 -31.45 -20.15 -7.09
CA ALA A 176 -31.41 -19.79 -8.51
C ALA A 176 -31.27 -21.00 -9.45
N ILE A 177 -30.57 -22.06 -9.00
CA ILE A 177 -30.43 -23.31 -9.75
C ILE A 177 -31.74 -24.13 -9.74
N GLU A 178 -32.43 -24.18 -8.60
CA GLU A 178 -33.71 -24.88 -8.41
C GLU A 178 -34.82 -24.25 -9.24
N MET A 179 -34.95 -22.92 -9.19
CA MET A 179 -35.93 -22.16 -10.01
C MET A 179 -35.81 -22.47 -11.51
N ASN A 180 -34.59 -22.73 -11.99
CA ASN A 180 -34.40 -23.08 -13.40
C ASN A 180 -34.77 -24.54 -13.71
N HIS A 181 -34.58 -25.48 -12.77
CA HIS A 181 -35.02 -26.87 -12.97
C HIS A 181 -36.54 -26.96 -13.08
N GLU A 182 -37.29 -26.21 -12.27
CA GLU A 182 -38.75 -26.17 -12.33
C GLU A 182 -39.26 -25.66 -13.69
N VAL A 183 -38.60 -24.63 -14.25
CA VAL A 183 -38.94 -24.09 -15.57
C VAL A 183 -38.58 -25.05 -16.71
N GLU A 184 -37.47 -25.80 -16.63
CA GLU A 184 -37.14 -26.82 -17.65
C GLU A 184 -38.19 -27.95 -17.67
N VAL A 185 -38.66 -28.41 -16.51
CA VAL A 185 -39.66 -29.49 -16.38
C VAL A 185 -41.04 -29.06 -16.89
N GLU A 186 -41.48 -27.82 -16.63
CA GLU A 186 -42.77 -27.33 -17.15
C GLU A 186 -42.76 -27.17 -18.67
N VAL A 187 -41.63 -26.78 -19.27
CA VAL A 187 -41.52 -26.54 -20.73
C VAL A 187 -41.40 -27.83 -21.52
N GLU A 188 -40.80 -28.89 -20.97
CA GLU A 188 -40.76 -30.23 -21.60
C GLU A 188 -42.16 -30.82 -21.87
N SER A 189 -43.18 -30.33 -21.14
CA SER A 189 -44.58 -30.73 -21.30
C SER A 189 -45.35 -29.96 -22.40
N LYS A 190 -44.80 -28.88 -22.97
CA LYS A 190 -45.47 -28.04 -23.97
C LYS A 190 -44.56 -27.74 -25.17
N THR A 191 -44.80 -28.44 -26.27
CA THR A 191 -44.13 -28.29 -27.58
C THR A 191 -44.00 -26.81 -28.00
N SER A 192 -42.84 -26.20 -27.79
CA SER A 192 -42.45 -24.99 -28.53
C SER A 192 -40.94 -24.71 -28.42
N VAL A 193 -40.35 -24.47 -29.58
CA VAL A 193 -38.95 -24.09 -29.79
C VAL A 193 -38.77 -22.64 -29.33
N PHE A 194 -38.08 -22.42 -28.21
CA PHE A 194 -37.69 -21.09 -27.71
C PHE A 194 -36.23 -21.11 -27.20
N PRO A 195 -35.54 -19.95 -27.20
CA PRO A 195 -34.08 -19.90 -27.12
C PRO A 195 -33.58 -20.39 -25.77
N VAL A 196 -32.60 -21.28 -25.83
CA VAL A 196 -31.84 -21.85 -24.72
C VAL A 196 -30.94 -20.76 -24.17
N VAL A 197 -30.94 -20.47 -22.87
CA VAL A 197 -30.31 -19.28 -22.25
C VAL A 197 -29.24 -19.69 -21.22
N PHE A 198 -28.23 -18.85 -21.01
CA PHE A 198 -27.15 -18.86 -20.00
C PHE A 198 -27.59 -18.90 -18.49
N ARG A 199 -28.68 -19.58 -18.12
CA ARG A 199 -29.50 -19.29 -16.91
C ARG A 199 -28.88 -19.56 -15.53
N CYS A 200 -27.85 -20.40 -15.39
CA CYS A 200 -27.30 -20.77 -14.07
C CYS A 200 -25.79 -20.59 -13.95
N ALA A 201 -25.11 -20.06 -14.98
CA ALA A 201 -23.64 -19.99 -14.97
C ALA A 201 -23.12 -19.11 -13.81
N ALA A 202 -23.78 -17.99 -13.52
CA ALA A 202 -23.44 -17.11 -12.41
C ALA A 202 -23.61 -17.79 -11.04
N ALA A 203 -24.65 -18.62 -10.87
CA ALA A 203 -24.88 -19.38 -9.64
C ALA A 203 -23.76 -20.41 -9.41
N TYR A 204 -23.40 -21.19 -10.43
CA TYR A 204 -22.28 -22.12 -10.35
C TYR A 204 -20.93 -21.44 -10.13
N VAL A 205 -20.73 -20.22 -10.66
CA VAL A 205 -19.55 -19.41 -10.35
C VAL A 205 -19.52 -19.02 -8.87
N LEU A 206 -20.65 -18.59 -8.31
CA LEU A 206 -20.73 -18.26 -6.88
C LEU A 206 -20.39 -19.47 -6.01
N LEU A 207 -20.99 -20.64 -6.30
CA LEU A 207 -20.69 -21.88 -5.59
C LEU A 207 -19.20 -22.26 -5.73
N ALA A 208 -18.63 -22.14 -6.93
CA ALA A 208 -17.22 -22.44 -7.17
C ALA A 208 -16.27 -21.52 -6.41
N GLU A 209 -16.65 -20.25 -6.21
CA GLU A 209 -15.86 -19.30 -5.44
C GLU A 209 -16.04 -19.50 -3.94
N GLU A 210 -17.26 -19.67 -3.42
CA GLU A 210 -17.58 -19.56 -1.99
C GLU A 210 -17.73 -20.90 -1.26
N GLU A 211 -18.30 -21.92 -1.92
CA GLU A 211 -18.62 -23.21 -1.28
C GLU A 211 -17.50 -24.24 -1.45
N ALA A 212 -16.83 -24.21 -2.61
CA ALA A 212 -15.80 -25.20 -2.93
C ALA A 212 -14.69 -25.22 -1.88
N THR A 213 -14.47 -26.37 -1.25
CA THR A 213 -13.45 -26.55 -0.20
C THR A 213 -12.08 -26.95 -0.77
N THR A 214 -12.05 -27.38 -2.04
CA THR A 214 -10.84 -27.80 -2.75
C THR A 214 -10.81 -27.25 -4.16
N ILE A 215 -9.61 -27.17 -4.75
CA ILE A 215 -9.44 -26.76 -6.15
C ILE A 215 -10.15 -27.71 -7.12
N THR A 216 -10.18 -29.01 -6.82
CA THR A 216 -10.88 -30.01 -7.63
C THR A 216 -12.39 -29.77 -7.63
N GLU A 217 -12.96 -29.42 -6.48
CA GLU A 217 -14.38 -29.08 -6.37
C GLU A 217 -14.71 -27.77 -7.10
N ALA A 218 -13.87 -26.75 -6.94
CA ALA A 218 -14.00 -25.49 -7.68
C ALA A 218 -13.97 -25.74 -9.20
N GLU A 219 -13.03 -26.55 -9.68
CA GLU A 219 -12.95 -26.93 -11.10
C GLU A 219 -14.23 -27.64 -11.58
N ARG A 220 -14.79 -28.55 -10.78
CA ARG A 220 -16.05 -29.24 -11.11
C ARG A 220 -17.20 -28.25 -11.28
N LEU A 221 -17.33 -27.29 -10.37
CA LEU A 221 -18.38 -26.27 -10.40
C LEU A 221 -18.17 -25.29 -11.57
N PHE A 222 -16.95 -24.85 -11.85
CA PHE A 222 -16.68 -24.05 -13.06
C PHE A 222 -16.93 -24.81 -14.37
N LYS A 223 -16.68 -26.13 -14.42
CA LYS A 223 -17.06 -26.97 -15.55
C LYS A 223 -18.58 -27.09 -15.69
N GLN A 224 -19.33 -27.08 -14.59
CA GLN A 224 -20.79 -26.99 -14.62
C GLN A 224 -21.24 -25.62 -15.16
N ALA A 225 -20.67 -24.52 -14.65
CA ALA A 225 -20.93 -23.17 -15.15
C ALA A 225 -20.70 -23.06 -16.67
N LEU A 226 -19.56 -23.58 -17.16
CA LEU A 226 -19.23 -23.56 -18.59
C LEU A 226 -20.20 -24.40 -19.44
N ARG A 227 -20.66 -25.55 -18.93
CA ARG A 227 -21.64 -26.39 -19.63
C ARG A 227 -23.01 -25.74 -19.71
N SER A 228 -23.45 -25.12 -18.62
CA SER A 228 -24.68 -24.34 -18.59
C SER A 228 -24.65 -23.17 -19.57
N GLY A 229 -23.46 -22.60 -19.85
CA GLY A 229 -23.29 -21.57 -20.88
C GLY A 229 -23.15 -22.08 -22.32
N LYS A 230 -22.63 -23.29 -22.54
CA LYS A 230 -22.34 -23.82 -23.90
C LYS A 230 -23.55 -24.38 -24.65
N ARG A 231 -24.67 -24.66 -23.98
CA ARG A 231 -25.86 -25.28 -24.60
C ARG A 231 -26.55 -24.39 -25.66
N GLU A 232 -26.10 -23.14 -25.84
CA GLU A 232 -26.71 -22.10 -26.67
C GLU A 232 -25.89 -21.73 -27.94
N GLN A 233 -24.62 -22.13 -28.05
CA GLN A 233 -23.73 -21.68 -29.14
C GLN A 233 -23.99 -22.36 -30.51
N ARG A 234 -25.20 -22.90 -30.73
CA ARG A 234 -25.65 -23.48 -32.02
C ARG A 234 -26.59 -22.57 -32.82
N VAL A 235 -26.96 -21.39 -32.33
CA VAL A 235 -27.68 -20.38 -33.11
C VAL A 235 -26.72 -19.24 -33.44
N GLN A 236 -26.15 -19.34 -34.63
CA GLN A 236 -25.35 -18.32 -35.29
C GLN A 236 -26.19 -17.02 -35.43
N ASP A 237 -25.61 -15.87 -35.06
CA ASP A 237 -25.96 -14.50 -35.54
C ASP A 237 -26.86 -13.51 -34.76
N GLN A 238 -27.17 -13.62 -33.46
CA GLN A 238 -27.80 -12.48 -32.74
C GLN A 238 -27.22 -12.18 -31.35
N ILE A 239 -26.44 -11.10 -31.30
CA ILE A 239 -26.08 -10.25 -30.14
C ILE A 239 -25.76 -11.05 -28.86
N THR A 240 -24.59 -11.69 -28.79
CA THR A 240 -23.99 -12.04 -27.50
C THR A 240 -23.76 -10.73 -26.74
N THR A 241 -24.47 -10.50 -25.64
CA THR A 241 -24.29 -9.26 -24.87
C THR A 241 -22.89 -9.26 -24.25
N GLY A 242 -22.27 -8.09 -24.05
CA GLY A 242 -20.92 -8.00 -23.47
C GLY A 242 -20.78 -8.68 -22.09
N LYS A 243 -21.90 -8.90 -21.38
CA LYS A 243 -21.99 -9.56 -20.08
C LYS A 243 -21.70 -11.07 -20.17
N ASP A 244 -22.29 -11.74 -21.16
CA ASP A 244 -22.12 -13.19 -21.36
C ASP A 244 -20.66 -13.52 -21.72
N ILE A 245 -20.00 -12.59 -22.42
CA ILE A 245 -18.57 -12.66 -22.72
C ILE A 245 -17.74 -12.50 -21.43
N ASN A 246 -18.01 -11.51 -20.59
CA ASN A 246 -17.30 -11.31 -19.32
C ASN A 246 -17.37 -12.56 -18.42
N LEU A 247 -18.58 -13.11 -18.27
CA LEU A 247 -18.80 -14.33 -17.48
C LEU A 247 -18.08 -15.54 -18.08
N LEU A 248 -18.16 -15.73 -19.40
CA LEU A 248 -17.47 -16.81 -20.10
C LEU A 248 -15.94 -16.72 -19.93
N VAL A 249 -15.37 -15.53 -20.11
CA VAL A 249 -13.92 -15.29 -19.97
C VAL A 249 -13.51 -15.52 -18.51
N TYR A 250 -14.31 -15.06 -17.54
CA TYR A 250 -14.07 -15.32 -16.13
C TYR A 250 -14.01 -16.83 -15.83
N ILE A 251 -15.02 -17.60 -16.27
CA ILE A 251 -15.08 -19.05 -16.07
C ILE A 251 -13.87 -19.74 -16.71
N LYS A 252 -13.55 -19.45 -17.99
CA LYS A 252 -12.40 -20.03 -18.68
C LYS A 252 -11.08 -19.70 -17.99
N ARG A 253 -10.91 -18.45 -17.50
CA ARG A 253 -9.74 -18.02 -16.73
C ARG A 253 -9.61 -18.80 -15.43
N ARG A 254 -10.69 -18.92 -14.64
CA ARG A 254 -10.68 -19.67 -13.37
C ARG A 254 -10.43 -21.16 -13.58
N LEU A 255 -10.93 -21.76 -14.67
CA LEU A 255 -10.57 -23.13 -15.04
C LEU A 255 -9.08 -23.29 -15.35
N ALA A 256 -8.47 -22.34 -16.06
CA ALA A 256 -7.03 -22.37 -16.31
C ALA A 256 -6.22 -22.24 -15.01
N MET A 257 -6.67 -21.40 -14.07
CA MET A 257 -6.08 -21.30 -12.73
C MET A 257 -6.22 -22.61 -11.93
N CYS A 258 -7.37 -23.28 -12.01
CA CYS A 258 -7.57 -24.60 -11.41
C CYS A 258 -6.61 -25.63 -12.02
N ALA A 259 -6.49 -25.67 -13.34
CA ALA A 259 -5.57 -26.58 -14.03
C ALA A 259 -4.11 -26.38 -13.57
N ARG A 260 -3.67 -25.12 -13.43
CA ARG A 260 -2.34 -24.79 -12.89
C ARG A 260 -2.17 -25.32 -11.47
N LYS A 261 -3.09 -24.98 -10.56
CA LYS A 261 -3.03 -25.41 -9.16
C LYS A 261 -3.11 -26.92 -8.96
N LEU A 262 -3.69 -27.65 -9.93
CA LEU A 262 -3.74 -29.12 -9.96
C LEU A 262 -2.52 -29.76 -10.65
N GLY A 263 -1.47 -28.99 -10.97
CA GLY A 263 -0.24 -29.48 -11.60
C GLY A 263 -0.31 -29.68 -13.12
N ARG A 264 -1.46 -29.37 -13.76
CA ARG A 264 -1.64 -29.45 -15.22
C ARG A 264 -1.18 -28.17 -15.91
N ILE A 265 0.09 -27.80 -15.69
CA ILE A 265 0.62 -26.48 -16.05
C ILE A 265 0.59 -26.23 -17.57
N LYS A 266 0.93 -27.25 -18.38
CA LYS A 266 0.88 -27.16 -19.86
C LYS A 266 -0.54 -26.91 -20.38
N GLU A 267 -1.54 -27.52 -19.74
CA GLU A 267 -2.94 -27.29 -20.08
C GLU A 267 -3.36 -25.87 -19.72
N ALA A 268 -2.98 -25.38 -18.54
CA ALA A 268 -3.25 -24.00 -18.11
C ALA A 268 -2.66 -22.97 -19.09
N VAL A 269 -1.40 -23.16 -19.51
CA VAL A 269 -0.74 -22.30 -20.52
C VAL A 269 -1.52 -22.30 -21.84
N LYS A 270 -1.93 -23.47 -22.33
CA LYS A 270 -2.73 -23.58 -23.55
C LYS A 270 -4.05 -22.82 -23.40
N MET A 271 -4.79 -23.06 -22.32
CA MET A 271 -6.07 -22.39 -22.05
C MET A 271 -5.93 -20.86 -21.99
N MET A 272 -4.87 -20.34 -21.36
CA MET A 272 -4.63 -18.90 -21.27
C MET A 272 -4.27 -18.28 -22.62
N ARG A 273 -3.41 -18.94 -23.42
CA ARG A 273 -3.07 -18.51 -24.77
C ARG A 273 -4.30 -18.49 -25.68
N ASP A 274 -5.11 -19.55 -25.62
CA ASP A 274 -6.37 -19.64 -26.39
C ASP A 274 -7.33 -18.51 -25.99
N LEU A 275 -7.48 -18.24 -24.70
CA LEU A 275 -8.35 -17.18 -24.19
C LEU A 275 -7.89 -15.79 -24.64
N MET A 276 -6.59 -15.51 -24.60
CA MET A 276 -6.01 -14.23 -25.06
C MET A 276 -6.12 -14.05 -26.57
N LYS A 277 -6.14 -15.13 -27.35
CA LYS A 277 -6.34 -15.11 -28.80
C LYS A 277 -7.81 -14.90 -29.16
N GLU A 278 -8.72 -15.56 -28.44
CA GLU A 278 -10.17 -15.49 -28.65
C GLU A 278 -10.74 -14.12 -28.24
N PHE A 279 -10.20 -13.50 -27.19
CA PHE A 279 -10.70 -12.23 -26.63
C PHE A 279 -9.61 -11.16 -26.45
N PRO A 280 -8.96 -10.68 -27.53
CA PRO A 280 -7.81 -9.78 -27.44
C PRO A 280 -8.14 -8.39 -26.84
N LEU A 281 -9.40 -7.96 -26.89
CA LEU A 281 -9.87 -6.66 -26.38
C LEU A 281 -10.25 -6.69 -24.88
N LEU A 282 -10.32 -7.86 -24.24
CA LEU A 282 -10.65 -8.02 -22.82
C LEU A 282 -9.41 -7.95 -21.91
N GLY A 283 -8.67 -6.85 -22.04
CA GLY A 283 -7.51 -6.55 -21.18
C GLY A 283 -7.84 -6.43 -19.69
N MET A 284 -9.13 -6.27 -19.35
CA MET A 284 -9.64 -6.04 -18.00
C MET A 284 -9.30 -7.12 -16.97
N LEU A 285 -9.12 -8.38 -17.39
CA LEU A 285 -8.82 -9.49 -16.48
C LEU A 285 -7.32 -9.81 -16.37
N ASN A 286 -6.46 -9.05 -17.06
CA ASN A 286 -5.00 -9.20 -17.03
C ASN A 286 -4.53 -10.66 -17.16
N ILE A 287 -5.13 -11.43 -18.09
CA ILE A 287 -4.88 -12.87 -18.29
C ILE A 287 -3.39 -13.16 -18.55
N HIS A 288 -2.66 -12.19 -19.10
CA HIS A 288 -1.21 -12.29 -19.33
C HIS A 288 -0.42 -12.51 -18.03
N GLU A 289 -0.86 -11.97 -16.89
CA GLU A 289 -0.22 -12.22 -15.58
C GLU A 289 -0.37 -13.69 -15.16
N ASN A 290 -1.55 -14.28 -15.38
CA ASN A 290 -1.74 -15.71 -15.12
C ASN A 290 -0.85 -16.57 -16.04
N LEU A 291 -0.67 -16.14 -17.29
CA LEU A 291 0.18 -16.83 -18.27
C LEU A 291 1.67 -16.74 -17.89
N LEU A 292 2.14 -15.55 -17.48
CA LEU A 292 3.52 -15.34 -17.02
C LEU A 292 3.85 -16.27 -15.87
N GLU A 293 2.98 -16.32 -14.88
CA GLU A 293 3.13 -17.19 -13.71
C GLU A 293 3.21 -18.68 -14.08
N ALA A 294 2.35 -19.15 -14.99
CA ALA A 294 2.40 -20.53 -15.48
C ALA A 294 3.66 -20.85 -16.33
N LEU A 295 4.15 -19.88 -17.10
CA LEU A 295 5.37 -20.02 -17.91
C LEU A 295 6.64 -20.02 -17.04
N LEU A 296 6.68 -19.19 -15.99
CA LEU A 296 7.75 -19.19 -15.00
C LEU A 296 7.82 -20.53 -14.26
N GLU A 297 6.65 -21.08 -13.91
CA GLU A 297 6.56 -22.40 -13.28
C GLU A 297 7.15 -23.51 -14.19
N LEU A 298 6.90 -23.43 -15.50
CA LEU A 298 7.50 -24.30 -16.53
C LEU A 298 8.97 -23.99 -16.86
N GLN A 299 9.53 -22.88 -16.35
CA GLN A 299 10.86 -22.37 -16.74
C GLN A 299 10.99 -22.06 -18.24
N ALA A 300 9.87 -21.72 -18.89
CA ALA A 300 9.84 -21.33 -20.29
C ALA A 300 10.28 -19.86 -20.45
N TYR A 301 11.50 -19.52 -20.03
CA TYR A 301 11.97 -18.12 -19.93
C TYR A 301 11.93 -17.35 -21.26
N ALA A 302 12.15 -18.03 -22.39
CA ALA A 302 12.00 -17.41 -23.71
C ALA A 302 10.55 -16.96 -23.99
N ASP A 303 9.57 -17.79 -23.62
CA ASP A 303 8.15 -17.43 -23.74
C ASP A 303 7.77 -16.31 -22.75
N VAL A 304 8.33 -16.32 -21.53
CA VAL A 304 8.15 -15.24 -20.54
C VAL A 304 8.61 -13.90 -21.14
N GLN A 305 9.82 -13.87 -21.70
CA GLN A 305 10.36 -12.67 -22.34
C GLN A 305 9.49 -12.19 -23.52
N ALA A 306 8.95 -13.11 -24.32
CA ALA A 306 8.06 -12.76 -25.42
C ALA A 306 6.74 -12.12 -24.93
N VAL A 307 6.18 -12.60 -23.82
CA VAL A 307 4.98 -12.01 -23.21
C VAL A 307 5.29 -10.63 -22.61
N LEU A 308 6.40 -10.50 -21.87
CA LEU A 308 6.84 -9.21 -21.29
C LEU A 308 7.11 -8.16 -22.38
N ALA A 309 7.78 -8.52 -23.47
CA ALA A 309 8.03 -7.60 -24.58
C ALA A 309 6.73 -7.04 -25.20
N LYS A 310 5.64 -7.83 -25.19
CA LYS A 310 4.35 -7.44 -25.74
C LYS A 310 3.54 -6.53 -24.80
N TYR A 311 3.56 -6.79 -23.49
CA TYR A 311 2.69 -6.12 -22.52
C TYR A 311 3.41 -5.07 -21.66
N ASP A 312 4.73 -5.15 -21.56
CA ASP A 312 5.55 -4.39 -20.61
C ASP A 312 6.65 -3.57 -21.31
N GLY A 313 6.43 -3.24 -22.59
CA GLY A 313 7.38 -2.56 -23.48
C GLY A 313 7.90 -1.18 -23.01
N LYS A 314 7.48 -0.68 -21.85
CA LYS A 314 8.03 0.51 -21.19
C LYS A 314 9.10 0.20 -20.15
N LEU A 315 9.15 -1.01 -19.58
CA LEU A 315 10.22 -1.37 -18.65
C LEU A 315 11.51 -1.75 -19.37
N TYR A 316 11.49 -2.10 -20.66
CA TYR A 316 12.69 -2.53 -21.40
C TYR A 316 13.21 -1.48 -22.42
N GLY A 317 12.68 -0.26 -22.39
CA GLY A 317 13.02 0.79 -23.37
C GLY A 317 14.03 1.82 -22.86
N MET A 318 15.25 1.76 -23.41
CA MET A 318 16.33 2.76 -23.40
C MET A 318 16.97 3.11 -22.04
N PHE A 319 18.28 2.83 -21.85
CA PHE A 319 19.37 3.82 -21.92
C PHE A 319 20.76 3.18 -21.69
N SER A 320 21.80 3.91 -22.12
CA SER A 320 23.20 3.52 -22.34
C SER A 320 23.95 2.98 -21.10
N PRO A 321 24.77 1.92 -21.23
CA PRO A 321 25.57 1.39 -20.14
C PRO A 321 26.84 2.22 -19.94
N GLU A 322 26.81 3.19 -19.03
CA GLU A 322 28.05 3.76 -18.49
C GLU A 322 28.00 3.84 -16.96
N ALA A 323 29.11 3.39 -16.36
CA ALA A 323 29.43 3.35 -14.94
C ALA A 323 28.89 2.17 -14.08
N ALA A 324 29.37 0.95 -14.35
CA ALA A 324 29.64 -0.02 -13.28
C ALA A 324 30.81 -0.96 -13.65
N SER A 325 32.00 -0.38 -13.76
CA SER A 325 33.26 -1.13 -13.70
C SER A 325 33.80 -1.06 -12.27
N ARG A 326 33.71 -2.18 -11.54
CA ARG A 326 34.67 -2.56 -10.47
C ARG A 326 34.54 -3.99 -9.90
N ARG A 327 33.59 -4.80 -10.37
CA ARG A 327 33.67 -6.27 -10.39
C ARG A 327 32.99 -6.70 -11.70
N GLY A 328 33.65 -7.51 -12.51
CA GLY A 328 33.19 -7.80 -13.87
C GLY A 328 31.89 -8.61 -13.87
N LEU A 329 30.75 -7.91 -13.84
CA LEU A 329 29.45 -8.49 -14.12
C LEU A 329 29.35 -8.78 -15.62
N SER A 330 28.75 -9.90 -15.97
CA SER A 330 28.33 -10.18 -17.34
C SER A 330 27.29 -9.16 -17.81
N THR A 331 27.09 -9.02 -19.12
CA THR A 331 26.03 -8.17 -19.68
C THR A 331 24.65 -8.56 -19.16
N ALA A 332 24.39 -9.85 -18.96
CA ALA A 332 23.14 -10.34 -18.41
C ALA A 332 22.95 -9.91 -16.94
N GLU A 333 24.00 -9.99 -16.13
CA GLU A 333 23.96 -9.52 -14.74
C GLU A 333 23.80 -8.00 -14.64
N MET A 334 24.45 -7.24 -15.53
CA MET A 334 24.26 -5.78 -15.60
C MET A 334 22.80 -5.43 -15.92
N ASN A 335 22.21 -6.09 -16.92
CA ASN A 335 20.81 -5.89 -17.28
C ASN A 335 19.87 -6.28 -16.12
N ALA A 336 20.20 -7.32 -15.36
CA ALA A 336 19.45 -7.74 -14.19
C ALA A 336 19.52 -6.70 -13.05
N VAL A 337 20.71 -6.14 -12.79
CA VAL A 337 20.90 -5.05 -11.81
C VAL A 337 20.06 -3.83 -12.20
N GLU A 338 20.09 -3.42 -13.46
CA GLU A 338 19.28 -2.30 -13.95
C GLU A 338 17.77 -2.57 -13.82
N ALA A 339 17.32 -3.78 -14.17
CA ALA A 339 15.93 -4.19 -14.00
C ALA A 339 15.50 -4.15 -12.52
N ILE A 340 16.38 -4.58 -11.60
CA ILE A 340 16.14 -4.49 -10.15
C ILE A 340 16.04 -3.02 -9.72
N HIS A 341 16.93 -2.14 -10.20
CA HIS A 341 16.85 -0.71 -9.89
C HIS A 341 15.47 -0.13 -10.25
N ARG A 342 15.00 -0.40 -11.48
CA ARG A 342 13.69 0.05 -11.96
C ARG A 342 12.53 -0.55 -11.17
N ALA A 343 12.60 -1.85 -10.85
CA ALA A 343 11.57 -2.53 -10.07
C ALA A 343 11.48 -2.00 -8.63
N VAL A 344 12.62 -1.76 -7.98
CA VAL A 344 12.67 -1.20 -6.62
C VAL A 344 12.21 0.25 -6.58
N GLU A 345 12.53 1.05 -7.60
CA GLU A 345 11.99 2.42 -7.73
C GLU A 345 10.48 2.41 -7.96
N PHE A 346 9.99 1.46 -8.77
CA PHE A 346 8.57 1.30 -9.05
C PHE A 346 7.78 0.91 -7.79
N ASN A 347 8.25 -0.10 -7.05
CA ASN A 347 7.63 -0.56 -5.80
C ASN A 347 8.69 -1.01 -4.77
N PRO A 348 9.07 -0.15 -3.80
CA PRO A 348 10.12 -0.43 -2.81
C PRO A 348 9.67 -1.40 -1.71
N HIS A 349 8.40 -1.81 -1.70
CA HIS A 349 7.88 -2.77 -0.72
C HIS A 349 8.32 -4.20 -1.04
N VAL A 350 8.48 -4.52 -2.34
CA VAL A 350 8.74 -5.88 -2.84
C VAL A 350 9.99 -6.54 -2.26
N PRO A 351 11.18 -5.88 -2.18
CA PRO A 351 12.41 -6.57 -1.81
C PRO A 351 12.36 -7.24 -0.45
N LYS A 352 11.73 -6.61 0.55
CA LYS A 352 11.66 -7.16 1.92
C LYS A 352 10.86 -8.47 1.98
N TYR A 353 9.83 -8.61 1.15
CA TYR A 353 9.08 -9.87 1.07
C TYR A 353 9.86 -10.95 0.33
N LEU A 354 10.51 -10.60 -0.79
CA LEU A 354 11.31 -11.55 -1.55
C LEU A 354 12.52 -12.06 -0.77
N LEU A 355 13.14 -11.21 0.04
CA LEU A 355 14.25 -11.56 0.93
C LEU A 355 13.79 -12.18 2.26
N GLU A 356 12.48 -12.41 2.42
CA GLU A 356 11.88 -12.99 3.64
C GLU A 356 12.22 -12.21 4.92
N MET A 357 12.57 -10.92 4.79
CA MET A 357 12.79 -10.00 5.90
C MET A 357 11.47 -9.51 6.51
N LYS A 358 10.36 -9.71 5.80
CA LYS A 358 9.00 -9.43 6.24
C LYS A 358 8.12 -10.66 6.02
N SER A 359 7.30 -10.97 7.01
CA SER A 359 6.37 -12.10 6.94
C SER A 359 5.40 -11.96 5.77
N LEU A 360 5.24 -13.06 5.02
CA LEU A 360 4.31 -13.14 3.91
C LEU A 360 2.95 -13.62 4.40
N ILE A 361 1.88 -13.00 3.91
CA ILE A 361 0.49 -13.36 4.19
C ILE A 361 -0.22 -13.78 2.90
N LEU A 362 -1.47 -14.25 2.99
CA LEU A 362 -2.27 -14.45 1.79
C LEU A 362 -2.51 -13.10 1.09
N PRO A 363 -2.43 -13.05 -0.24
CA PRO A 363 -2.60 -11.80 -0.97
C PRO A 363 -4.08 -11.39 -1.00
N PRO A 364 -4.38 -10.08 -1.01
CA PRO A 364 -5.75 -9.60 -1.18
C PRO A 364 -6.31 -9.91 -2.59
N GLU A 365 -7.63 -9.79 -2.75
CA GLU A 365 -8.29 -9.87 -4.06
C GLU A 365 -8.07 -8.62 -4.90
N HIS A 366 -7.74 -7.51 -4.25
CA HIS A 366 -7.38 -6.25 -4.87
C HIS A 366 -6.04 -5.70 -4.38
N ILE A 367 -5.32 -5.04 -5.27
CA ILE A 367 -4.00 -4.48 -5.01
C ILE A 367 -3.97 -3.00 -5.35
N LEU A 368 -3.21 -2.26 -4.55
CA LEU A 368 -2.77 -0.92 -4.87
C LEU A 368 -1.46 -1.01 -5.63
N LYS A 369 -1.43 -0.51 -6.87
CA LYS A 369 -0.18 -0.44 -7.65
C LYS A 369 0.84 0.40 -6.92
N ARG A 370 2.08 -0.10 -6.85
CA ARG A 370 3.21 0.47 -6.11
C ARG A 370 3.04 0.44 -4.59
N GLY A 371 1.99 -0.20 -4.09
CA GLY A 371 1.69 -0.34 -2.65
C GLY A 371 2.24 -1.63 -2.05
N ASP A 372 2.05 -1.75 -0.73
CA ASP A 372 2.39 -2.94 0.06
C ASP A 372 1.52 -4.14 -0.35
N SER A 373 0.26 -3.91 -0.74
CA SER A 373 -0.66 -4.96 -1.20
C SER A 373 -0.24 -5.62 -2.51
N GLU A 374 0.23 -4.83 -3.50
CA GLU A 374 0.84 -5.36 -4.72
C GLU A 374 2.13 -6.13 -4.40
N ALA A 375 2.95 -5.66 -3.46
CA ALA A 375 4.18 -6.33 -3.09
C ALA A 375 3.95 -7.68 -2.41
N VAL A 376 2.96 -7.78 -1.52
CA VAL A 376 2.49 -9.06 -0.95
C VAL A 376 2.03 -9.99 -2.07
N ALA A 377 1.18 -9.51 -2.98
CA ALA A 377 0.69 -10.32 -4.10
C ALA A 377 1.81 -10.82 -5.00
N TYR A 378 2.73 -9.94 -5.39
CA TYR A 378 3.87 -10.29 -6.22
C TYR A 378 4.75 -11.36 -5.53
N ALA A 379 5.18 -11.10 -4.29
CA ALA A 379 6.07 -12.01 -3.58
C ALA A 379 5.42 -13.37 -3.30
N PHE A 380 4.12 -13.41 -2.99
CA PHE A 380 3.37 -14.64 -2.75
C PHE A 380 3.45 -15.62 -3.92
N PHE A 381 3.31 -15.13 -5.16
CA PHE A 381 3.36 -15.99 -6.34
C PHE A 381 4.79 -16.20 -6.86
N HIS A 382 5.67 -15.20 -6.76
CA HIS A 382 6.93 -15.22 -7.49
C HIS A 382 8.17 -15.61 -6.66
N LEU A 383 8.10 -15.60 -5.32
CA LEU A 383 9.25 -15.92 -4.47
C LEU A 383 9.91 -17.27 -4.82
N GLN A 384 9.11 -18.28 -5.15
CA GLN A 384 9.67 -19.59 -5.54
C GLN A 384 10.43 -19.55 -6.87
N HIS A 385 10.03 -18.68 -7.81
CA HIS A 385 10.77 -18.48 -9.06
C HIS A 385 12.09 -17.77 -8.80
N TRP A 386 12.11 -16.77 -7.89
CA TRP A 386 13.33 -16.11 -7.44
C TRP A 386 14.30 -17.06 -6.74
N LYS A 387 13.79 -17.95 -5.87
CA LYS A 387 14.60 -18.98 -5.20
C LYS A 387 15.21 -20.00 -6.17
N ARG A 388 14.49 -20.30 -7.26
CA ARG A 388 14.94 -21.25 -8.30
C ARG A 388 16.07 -20.68 -9.17
N ALA A 389 16.07 -19.38 -9.40
CA ALA A 389 17.13 -18.71 -10.14
C ALA A 389 18.35 -18.49 -9.24
N GLU A 390 19.41 -19.27 -9.47
CA GLU A 390 20.63 -19.20 -8.67
C GLU A 390 21.21 -17.78 -8.64
N GLY A 391 21.53 -17.28 -7.45
CA GLY A 391 22.09 -15.95 -7.25
C GLY A 391 21.10 -14.78 -7.34
N ALA A 392 19.85 -14.98 -7.78
CA ALA A 392 18.90 -13.87 -7.97
C ALA A 392 18.56 -13.12 -6.67
N LEU A 393 18.30 -13.86 -5.57
CA LEU A 393 18.05 -13.25 -4.26
C LEU A 393 19.30 -12.58 -3.66
N ASN A 394 20.50 -13.13 -3.92
CA ASN A 394 21.75 -12.50 -3.49
C ASN A 394 21.98 -11.19 -4.24
N LEU A 395 21.73 -11.18 -5.55
CA LEU A 395 21.82 -9.98 -6.37
C LEU A 395 20.84 -8.91 -5.89
N LEU A 396 19.59 -9.30 -5.61
CA LEU A 396 18.59 -8.42 -5.02
C LEU A 396 19.09 -7.85 -3.68
N HIS A 397 19.53 -8.71 -2.75
CA HIS A 397 20.05 -8.31 -1.44
C HIS A 397 21.19 -7.27 -1.54
N CYS A 398 22.14 -7.47 -2.46
CA CYS A 398 23.28 -6.58 -2.63
C CYS A 398 22.94 -5.24 -3.30
N THR A 399 21.81 -5.14 -4.00
CA THR A 399 21.48 -3.98 -4.84
C THR A 399 20.34 -3.13 -4.26
N TRP A 400 19.31 -3.75 -3.67
CA TRP A 400 18.06 -3.06 -3.34
C TRP A 400 18.24 -1.92 -2.34
N GLU A 401 19.09 -2.08 -1.30
CA GLU A 401 19.35 -1.00 -0.33
C GLU A 401 20.07 0.18 -0.97
N GLY A 402 21.03 -0.11 -1.86
CA GLY A 402 21.75 0.91 -2.63
C GLY A 402 20.79 1.70 -3.50
N THR A 403 19.92 1.00 -4.26
CA THR A 403 18.84 1.63 -5.02
C THR A 403 17.98 2.51 -4.13
N PHE A 404 17.51 1.96 -3.01
CA PHE A 404 16.59 2.62 -2.11
C PHE A 404 17.16 3.93 -1.56
N ARG A 405 18.46 3.98 -1.25
CA ARG A 405 19.16 5.20 -0.79
C ARG A 405 19.33 6.26 -1.88
N ILE A 406 19.33 5.86 -3.15
CA ILE A 406 19.50 6.76 -4.31
C ILE A 406 18.16 7.33 -4.77
N ILE A 407 17.03 6.70 -4.39
CA ILE A 407 15.71 7.25 -4.72
C ILE A 407 15.56 8.63 -4.06
N PRO A 408 15.33 9.69 -4.83
CA PRO A 408 15.31 11.05 -4.31
C PRO A 408 14.24 11.24 -3.23
N TYR A 409 14.60 11.98 -2.17
CA TYR A 409 13.69 12.35 -1.09
C TYR A 409 13.36 13.85 -1.15
N PRO A 410 12.08 14.24 -1.04
CA PRO A 410 10.90 13.37 -1.03
C PRO A 410 10.73 12.64 -2.37
N LEU A 411 10.05 11.47 -2.36
CA LEU A 411 9.76 10.64 -3.56
C LEU A 411 8.87 11.34 -4.62
N GLU A 412 8.73 12.66 -4.53
CA GLU A 412 8.02 13.55 -5.44
C GLU A 412 8.77 13.79 -6.76
N LYS A 413 10.01 13.28 -6.89
CA LYS A 413 10.79 13.36 -8.13
C LYS A 413 11.43 12.02 -8.47
N GLY A 414 10.64 10.96 -8.67
CA GLY A 414 11.19 9.73 -9.26
C GLY A 414 11.89 10.04 -10.59
N HIS A 415 13.01 9.36 -10.88
CA HIS A 415 13.70 9.52 -12.16
C HIS A 415 12.88 8.88 -13.29
N LEU A 416 12.14 7.80 -12.97
CA LEU A 416 11.36 7.03 -13.94
C LEU A 416 9.84 7.02 -13.66
N PHE A 417 9.41 7.36 -12.44
CA PHE A 417 8.00 7.23 -12.03
C PHE A 417 7.45 8.48 -11.34
N TYR A 418 6.14 8.71 -11.52
CA TYR A 418 5.40 9.79 -10.86
C TYR A 418 5.48 9.70 -9.31
N PRO A 419 5.27 10.83 -8.60
CA PRO A 419 5.20 10.87 -7.13
C PRO A 419 4.31 9.78 -6.53
N TYR A 420 4.71 9.25 -5.37
CA TYR A 420 3.83 8.37 -4.58
C TYR A 420 2.63 9.18 -4.06
N PRO A 421 1.38 8.71 -4.28
CA PRO A 421 0.21 9.35 -3.70
C PRO A 421 0.29 9.40 -2.17
N GLY A 422 -0.09 10.53 -1.58
CA GLY A 422 -0.10 10.67 -0.11
C GLY A 422 -1.09 9.74 0.60
N CYS A 423 -2.02 9.11 -0.13
CA CYS A 423 -3.01 8.15 0.37
C CYS A 423 -2.55 6.69 0.37
N THR A 424 -1.34 6.36 -0.13
CA THR A 424 -0.90 4.97 -0.32
C THR A 424 -0.99 4.14 0.96
N GLU A 425 -0.49 4.66 2.07
CA GLU A 425 -0.54 3.99 3.38
C GLU A 425 -1.97 3.71 3.85
N THR A 426 -2.88 4.68 3.69
CA THR A 426 -4.28 4.54 4.10
C THR A 426 -5.00 3.50 3.23
N ALA A 427 -4.80 3.55 1.92
CA ALA A 427 -5.41 2.61 0.99
C ALA A 427 -4.90 1.17 1.22
N ASP A 428 -3.60 0.97 1.45
CA ASP A 428 -3.06 -0.36 1.80
C ASP A 428 -3.56 -0.86 3.17
N ARG A 429 -3.78 0.04 4.14
CA ARG A 429 -4.39 -0.33 5.44
C ARG A 429 -5.82 -0.82 5.30
N GLU A 430 -6.58 -0.33 4.32
CA GLU A 430 -7.93 -0.81 4.05
C GLU A 430 -7.92 -2.15 3.32
N LEU A 431 -6.92 -2.41 2.47
CA LEU A 431 -6.80 -3.67 1.71
C LEU A 431 -6.20 -4.82 2.52
N LEU A 432 -5.21 -4.54 3.37
CA LEU A 432 -4.46 -5.58 4.09
C LEU A 432 -5.04 -5.85 5.48
N PRO A 433 -5.04 -7.12 5.94
CA PRO A 433 -5.62 -7.47 7.23
C PRO A 433 -4.86 -6.85 8.39
N SER A 434 -5.55 -6.61 9.51
CA SER A 434 -5.00 -5.89 10.67
C SER A 434 -3.82 -6.59 11.37
N PHE A 435 -3.66 -7.90 11.17
CA PHE A 435 -2.51 -8.65 11.68
C PHE A 435 -1.26 -8.50 10.82
N HIS A 436 -1.35 -7.80 9.69
CA HIS A 436 -0.23 -7.47 8.82
C HIS A 436 0.23 -6.04 9.07
N GLU A 437 1.50 -5.87 9.43
CA GLU A 437 2.08 -4.56 9.64
C GLU A 437 2.36 -3.91 8.28
N VAL A 438 1.58 -2.92 7.85
CA VAL A 438 1.74 -2.25 6.56
C VAL A 438 3.08 -1.51 6.48
N SER A 439 3.85 -1.77 5.41
CA SER A 439 5.09 -1.02 5.16
C SER A 439 4.74 0.43 4.79
N VAL A 440 5.33 1.41 5.46
CA VAL A 440 5.16 2.83 5.11
C VAL A 440 6.33 3.29 4.25
N TYR A 441 6.06 3.62 2.99
CA TYR A 441 7.01 4.27 2.09
C TYR A 441 6.37 5.48 1.38
N PRO A 442 7.10 6.60 1.25
CA PRO A 442 8.39 6.87 1.88
C PRO A 442 8.26 6.95 3.40
N LYS A 443 9.27 6.46 4.13
CA LYS A 443 9.34 6.74 5.56
C LYS A 443 9.50 8.25 5.72
N LYS A 444 8.49 8.91 6.28
CA LYS A 444 8.59 10.30 6.72
C LYS A 444 9.48 10.31 7.96
N GLU A 445 10.79 10.29 7.78
CA GLU A 445 11.69 10.57 8.89
C GLU A 445 11.53 12.04 9.23
N LEU A 446 11.10 12.33 10.46
CA LEU A 446 11.14 13.68 11.00
C LEU A 446 12.59 14.15 10.93
N PRO A 447 12.91 15.23 10.19
CA PRO A 447 14.23 15.82 10.23
C PRO A 447 14.78 15.92 11.65
N PHE A 448 16.04 15.53 11.84
CA PHE A 448 16.71 15.56 13.15
C PHE A 448 16.50 16.90 13.89
N PHE A 449 16.49 18.02 13.16
CA PHE A 449 16.32 19.34 13.77
C PHE A 449 14.99 19.50 14.51
N ILE A 450 13.92 18.79 14.13
CA ILE A 450 12.61 18.86 14.79
C ILE A 450 12.67 18.08 16.08
N LEU A 451 13.22 16.86 16.06
CA LEU A 451 13.42 16.06 17.25
C LEU A 451 14.36 16.79 18.23
N PHE A 452 15.41 17.42 17.70
CA PHE A 452 16.33 18.25 18.46
C PHE A 452 15.64 19.48 19.07
N THR A 453 14.86 20.23 18.28
CA THR A 453 14.17 21.44 18.75
C THR A 453 13.07 21.07 19.74
N ALA A 454 12.26 20.05 19.47
CA ALA A 454 11.26 19.54 20.39
C ALA A 454 11.91 19.08 21.70
N GLY A 455 13.02 18.33 21.61
CA GLY A 455 13.81 17.92 22.77
C GLY A 455 14.35 19.11 23.56
N LEU A 456 14.91 20.13 22.89
CA LEU A 456 15.40 21.36 23.51
C LEU A 456 14.28 22.15 24.18
N CYS A 457 13.11 22.27 23.53
CA CYS A 457 11.93 22.92 24.09
C CYS A 457 11.41 22.19 25.32
N SER A 458 11.25 20.86 25.26
CA SER A 458 10.82 20.04 26.38
C SER A 458 11.80 20.11 27.54
N PHE A 459 13.10 20.07 27.27
CA PHE A 459 14.15 20.21 28.26
C PHE A 459 14.14 21.60 28.91
N THR A 460 14.00 22.66 28.12
CA THR A 460 13.94 24.05 28.62
C THR A 460 12.69 24.28 29.47
N ALA A 461 11.54 23.76 29.05
CA ALA A 461 10.29 23.83 29.82
C ALA A 461 10.43 23.08 31.15
N MET A 462 11.04 21.89 31.15
CA MET A 462 11.33 21.13 32.36
C MET A 462 12.26 21.90 33.31
N LEU A 463 13.35 22.49 32.80
CA LEU A 463 14.27 23.32 33.60
C LEU A 463 13.56 24.55 34.18
N ALA A 464 12.69 25.20 33.41
CA ALA A 464 11.91 26.34 33.90
C ALA A 464 10.97 25.93 35.05
N MET A 465 10.28 24.78 34.92
CA MET A 465 9.44 24.24 36.00
C MET A 465 10.26 23.89 37.25
N LEU A 466 11.41 23.23 37.09
CA LEU A 466 12.30 22.88 38.20
C LEU A 466 12.87 24.12 38.90
N THR A 467 13.24 25.15 38.13
CA THR A 467 13.76 26.42 38.66
C THR A 467 12.70 27.17 39.44
N HIS A 468 11.45 27.12 38.99
CA HIS A 468 10.34 27.72 39.72
C HIS A 468 9.97 26.92 40.99
N GLN A 469 9.97 25.59 40.92
CA GLN A 469 9.57 24.73 42.04
C GLN A 469 10.67 24.59 43.12
N PHE A 470 11.95 24.61 42.72
CA PHE A 470 13.10 24.42 43.59
C PHE A 470 14.22 25.44 43.31
N PRO A 471 14.00 26.74 43.55
CA PRO A 471 14.92 27.81 43.15
C PRO A 471 16.31 27.69 43.80
N GLU A 472 16.38 27.35 45.09
CA GLU A 472 17.65 27.19 45.83
C GLU A 472 18.48 26.01 45.28
N LEU A 473 17.85 24.87 45.05
CA LEU A 473 18.52 23.67 44.54
C LEU A 473 19.02 23.90 43.10
N MET A 474 18.22 24.57 42.28
CA MET A 474 18.59 24.92 40.91
C MET A 474 19.70 25.99 40.86
N GLY A 475 19.76 26.89 41.84
CA GLY A 475 20.88 27.83 41.99
C GLY A 475 22.21 27.11 42.28
N VAL A 476 22.20 26.14 43.18
CA VAL A 476 23.38 25.29 43.47
C VAL A 476 23.77 24.47 42.23
N PHE A 477 22.80 23.86 41.57
CA PHE A 477 23.02 23.11 40.34
C PHE A 477 23.64 23.98 39.24
N ALA A 478 23.09 25.17 38.99
CA ALA A 478 23.62 26.10 37.99
C ALA A 478 25.06 26.52 38.31
N LYS A 479 25.35 26.83 39.58
CA LYS A 479 26.70 27.18 40.02
C LYS A 479 27.69 26.03 39.81
N ALA A 480 27.31 24.80 40.17
CA ALA A 480 28.13 23.61 39.95
C ALA A 480 28.35 23.33 38.45
N PHE A 481 27.29 23.46 37.64
CA PHE A 481 27.35 23.25 36.19
C PHE A 481 28.27 24.26 35.51
N PHE A 482 28.08 25.56 35.73
CA PHE A 482 28.89 26.61 35.10
C PHE A 482 30.33 26.60 35.60
N SER A 483 30.57 26.36 36.89
CA SER A 483 31.95 26.23 37.40
C SER A 483 32.69 25.05 36.76
N THR A 484 32.01 23.92 36.54
CA THR A 484 32.61 22.76 35.84
C THR A 484 32.82 23.05 34.35
N LEU A 485 31.84 23.67 33.69
CA LEU A 485 31.89 23.97 32.26
C LEU A 485 32.99 24.99 31.92
N PHE A 486 33.19 26.00 32.76
CA PHE A 486 34.18 27.05 32.56
C PHE A 486 35.54 26.76 33.23
N ALA A 487 35.69 25.68 34.00
CA ALA A 487 36.96 25.30 34.63
C ALA A 487 38.14 25.21 33.64
N PRO A 488 37.99 24.64 32.42
CA PRO A 488 39.08 24.62 31.45
C PRO A 488 39.49 26.02 31.00
N LEU A 489 38.53 26.93 30.78
CA LEU A 489 38.80 28.29 30.37
C LEU A 489 39.47 29.11 31.47
N GLY A 490 39.06 28.91 32.72
CA GLY A 490 39.76 29.48 33.89
C GLY A 490 41.21 29.00 33.97
N PHE A 491 41.46 27.70 33.79
CA PHE A 491 42.81 27.15 33.75
C PHE A 491 43.66 27.75 32.62
N PHE A 492 43.09 27.95 31.43
CA PHE A 492 43.79 28.62 30.32
C PHE A 492 44.08 30.10 30.62
N ALA A 493 43.14 30.83 31.22
CA ALA A 493 43.32 32.22 31.60
C ALA A 493 44.44 32.37 32.66
N ASP A 494 44.40 31.55 33.71
CA ASP A 494 45.43 31.53 34.76
C ASP A 494 46.81 31.17 34.19
N LYS A 495 46.85 30.22 33.24
CA LYS A 495 48.09 29.89 32.53
C LYS A 495 48.59 31.04 31.67
N MET A 496 47.72 31.72 30.92
CA MET A 496 48.09 32.89 30.12
C MET A 496 48.62 34.02 31.00
N GLU A 497 48.00 34.26 32.15
CA GLU A 497 48.42 35.27 33.12
C GLU A 497 49.79 34.90 33.74
N SER A 498 50.04 33.62 34.00
CA SER A 498 51.35 33.14 34.48
C SER A 498 52.49 33.25 33.45
N PHE A 499 52.17 33.26 32.16
CA PHE A 499 53.15 33.42 31.08
C PHE A 499 53.40 34.90 30.73
N MET A 500 52.54 35.82 31.16
CA MET A 500 52.64 37.24 30.81
C MET A 500 53.32 38.01 31.96
N PRO A 501 54.49 38.65 31.75
CA PRO A 501 55.17 39.39 32.81
C PRO A 501 54.31 40.57 33.29
N SER A 502 54.27 40.82 34.60
CA SER A 502 53.50 41.92 35.22
C SER A 502 53.86 43.32 34.69
N SER A 503 55.04 43.47 34.09
CA SER A 503 55.47 44.70 33.40
C SER A 503 54.70 45.02 32.12
N PHE A 504 54.13 44.00 31.46
CA PHE A 504 53.38 44.15 30.21
C PHE A 504 51.97 44.75 30.45
N TRP A 505 51.30 44.32 31.52
CA TRP A 505 50.00 44.87 31.93
C TRP A 505 50.10 46.36 32.29
N HIS A 506 51.15 46.76 32.99
CA HIS A 506 51.39 48.18 33.33
C HIS A 506 51.64 49.06 32.09
N GLN A 507 52.20 48.51 31.02
CA GLN A 507 52.37 49.23 29.75
C GLN A 507 51.06 49.32 28.96
N LEU A 508 50.21 48.28 29.00
CA LEU A 508 48.93 48.28 28.28
C LEU A 508 47.90 49.25 28.87
N THR A 509 47.88 49.43 30.19
CA THR A 509 46.95 50.36 30.87
C THR A 509 47.35 51.83 30.75
N ARG A 510 48.52 52.13 30.17
CA ARG A 510 49.02 53.50 29.95
C ARG A 510 48.72 54.03 28.54
N ILE A 511 48.24 53.16 27.65
CA ILE A 511 47.66 53.50 26.34
C ILE A 511 46.15 53.59 26.53
#